data_AF-A0A1Z8MNT6-F1
#
_entry.id   AF-A0A1Z8MNT6-F1
#
_cell.length_a   1.000
_cell.length_b   1.000
_cell.length_c   1.000
_cell.angle_alpha   90.00
_cell.angle_beta   90.00
_cell.angle_gamma   90.00
#
_symmetry.space_group_name_H-M   'P 1'
#
loop_
_entity.id
_entity.type
_entity.pdbx_description
1 polymer ?
#
loop_
_entity_poly.entity_id
_entity_poly.type
_entity_poly.pdbx_seq_one_letter_code
_entity_poly.pdbx_strand_id
1 'polypeptide(L)'
;MKILALDLGRLNSAACCFNSKTRNSKFVTVPTTRPQFESMFADWGADLVVMEPCGPSGWSSDMALKHGLKPIVCSINTEAWGPGVTE
;
A
#
# COMPACT_ATOMS: atom_id res chain seq x y z
N MET A 1 3.59 14.09 -2.71
CA MET A 1 3.71 12.64 -2.92
C MET A 1 2.39 12.03 -2.50
N LYS A 2 1.88 11.08 -3.28
CA LYS A 2 0.72 10.26 -2.91
C LYS A 2 1.22 8.90 -2.43
N ILE A 3 0.84 8.55 -1.21
CA ILE A 3 1.18 7.27 -0.58
C ILE A 3 -0.08 6.42 -0.57
N LEU A 4 0.02 5.21 -1.07
CA LEU A 4 -1.02 4.19 -0.97
C LEU A 4 -0.67 3.22 0.15
N ALA A 5 -1.36 3.31 1.28
CA ALA A 5 -1.22 2.33 2.36
C ALA A 5 -2.25 1.22 2.18
N LEU A 6 -1.80 -0.03 2.27
CA LEU A 6 -2.61 -1.23 2.15
C LEU A 6 -2.51 -2.07 3.43
N ASP A 7 -3.64 -2.24 4.08
CA ASP A 7 -3.86 -3.30 5.07
C ASP A 7 -4.50 -4.49 4.35
N LEU A 8 -3.71 -5.54 4.18
CA LEU A 8 -4.00 -6.65 3.28
C LEU A 8 -4.74 -7.77 4.02
N GLY A 9 -6.03 -7.96 3.69
CA GLY A 9 -6.83 -9.07 4.20
C GLY A 9 -7.00 -10.19 3.19
N ARG A 10 -7.47 -11.37 3.64
CA ARG A 10 -7.65 -12.55 2.79
C ARG A 10 -8.66 -12.35 1.64
N LEU A 11 -9.75 -11.64 1.90
CA LEU A 11 -10.84 -11.43 0.94
C LEU A 11 -10.97 -9.97 0.51
N ASN A 12 -10.80 -9.06 1.47
CA ASN A 12 -10.83 -7.62 1.26
C ASN A 12 -9.62 -7.00 1.95
N SER A 13 -9.09 -5.94 1.35
CA SER A 13 -8.02 -5.12 1.89
C SER A 13 -8.56 -3.71 2.12
N ALA A 14 -8.09 -3.05 3.18
CA ALA A 14 -8.32 -1.64 3.37
C ALA A 14 -7.18 -0.84 2.70
N ALA A 15 -7.55 0.16 1.91
CA ALA A 15 -6.61 0.99 1.19
C ALA A 15 -6.80 2.46 1.56
N CYS A 16 -5.69 3.17 1.80
CA CYS A 16 -5.68 4.60 2.08
C CYS A 16 -4.76 5.32 1.09
N CYS A 17 -5.33 6.27 0.34
CA CYS A 17 -4.54 7.23 -0.46
C CYS A 17 -4.31 8.49 0.37
N PHE A 18 -3.07 8.69 0.79
CA PHE A 18 -2.64 9.88 1.52
C PHE A 18 -1.85 10.81 0.61
N ASN A 19 -2.30 12.06 0.48
CA ASN A 19 -1.56 13.10 -0.22
C ASN A 19 -0.73 13.92 0.79
N SER A 20 0.59 13.75 0.77
CA SER A 20 1.49 14.43 1.71
C SER A 20 1.50 15.95 1.59
N LYS A 21 1.16 16.50 0.41
CA LYS A 21 1.12 17.95 0.18
C LYS A 21 -0.12 18.58 0.81
N THR A 22 -1.27 17.96 0.64
CA THR A 22 -2.56 18.50 1.11
C THR A 22 -3.02 17.93 2.45
N ARG A 23 -2.32 16.89 2.96
CA ARG A 23 -2.71 16.11 4.14
C ARG A 23 -4.10 15.46 4.05
N ASN A 24 -4.63 15.27 2.84
CA ASN A 24 -5.90 14.60 2.62
C ASN A 24 -5.72 13.09 2.53
N SER A 25 -6.62 12.36 3.17
CA SER A 25 -6.71 10.90 3.13
C SER A 25 -8.02 10.45 2.51
N LYS A 26 -7.97 9.49 1.59
CA LYS A 26 -9.15 8.79 1.07
C LYS A 26 -9.03 7.31 1.38
N PHE A 27 -10.03 6.76 2.06
CA PHE A 27 -10.10 5.35 2.41
C PHE A 27 -11.07 4.62 1.50
N VAL A 28 -10.70 3.41 1.08
CA VAL A 28 -11.61 2.48 0.40
C VAL A 28 -11.34 1.07 0.87
N THR A 29 -12.37 0.23 0.83
CA THR A 29 -12.22 -1.21 0.92
C THR A 29 -12.18 -1.77 -0.49
N VAL A 30 -11.19 -2.59 -0.79
CA VAL A 30 -10.97 -3.18 -2.10
C VAL A 30 -10.90 -4.70 -1.97
N PRO A 31 -11.57 -5.49 -2.82
CA PRO A 31 -11.38 -6.93 -2.86
C PRO A 31 -9.91 -7.29 -3.06
N THR A 32 -9.39 -8.27 -2.32
CA THR A 32 -7.99 -8.71 -2.38
C THR A 32 -7.77 -9.62 -3.58
N THR A 33 -7.87 -9.02 -4.77
CA THR A 33 -7.81 -9.71 -6.05
C THR A 33 -6.98 -8.88 -7.03
N ARG A 34 -6.28 -9.57 -7.94
CA ARG A 34 -5.37 -8.92 -8.91
C ARG A 34 -6.05 -7.83 -9.74
N PRO A 35 -7.22 -8.05 -10.37
CA PRO A 35 -7.82 -7.03 -11.24
C PRO A 35 -8.15 -5.72 -10.49
N GLN A 36 -8.58 -5.83 -9.24
CA GLN A 36 -8.93 -4.70 -8.40
C GLN A 36 -7.69 -3.91 -7.96
N PHE A 37 -6.60 -4.61 -7.66
CA PHE A 37 -5.31 -3.97 -7.35
C PHE A 37 -4.71 -3.31 -8.59
N GLU A 38 -4.81 -3.95 -9.76
CA GLU A 38 -4.37 -3.40 -11.05
C GLU A 38 -5.10 -2.09 -11.38
N SER A 39 -6.43 -2.08 -11.27
CA SER A 39 -7.23 -0.85 -11.45
C SER A 39 -6.83 0.21 -10.42
N MET A 40 -6.73 -0.15 -9.14
CA MET A 40 -6.37 0.80 -8.08
C MET A 40 -4.99 1.44 -8.31
N PHE A 41 -3.99 0.65 -8.72
CA PHE A 41 -2.64 1.13 -9.00
C PHE A 41 -2.59 2.07 -10.21
N ALA A 42 -3.38 1.79 -11.25
CA ALA A 42 -3.50 2.67 -12.42
C ALA A 42 -4.23 3.98 -12.10
N ASP A 43 -5.33 3.92 -11.35
CA ASP A 43 -6.25 5.06 -11.18
C ASP A 43 -5.76 6.09 -10.16
N TRP A 44 -5.06 5.65 -9.10
CA TRP A 44 -4.80 6.51 -7.95
C TRP A 44 -3.59 7.44 -8.14
N GLY A 45 -2.70 7.08 -9.08
CA GLY A 45 -1.46 7.80 -9.35
C GLY A 45 -0.60 7.97 -8.10
N ALA A 46 -0.49 6.90 -7.30
CA ALA A 46 0.39 6.88 -6.15
C ALA A 46 1.86 6.88 -6.60
N ASP A 47 2.76 7.38 -5.77
CA ASP A 47 4.21 7.29 -5.99
C ASP A 47 4.80 6.10 -5.22
N LEU A 48 4.17 5.78 -4.08
CA LEU A 48 4.62 4.82 -3.09
C LEU A 48 3.45 3.94 -2.67
N VAL A 49 3.68 2.63 -2.54
CA VAL A 49 2.76 1.72 -1.86
C VAL A 49 3.42 1.15 -0.61
N VAL A 50 2.72 1.19 0.52
CA VAL A 50 3.19 0.64 1.79
C VAL A 50 2.22 -0.44 2.25
N MET A 51 2.73 -1.57 2.73
CA MET A 51 1.89 -2.70 3.15
C MET A 51 2.56 -3.52 4.26
N GLU A 52 1.77 -4.20 5.08
CA GLU A 52 2.26 -5.17 6.05
C GLU A 52 2.70 -6.49 5.36
N PRO A 53 3.75 -7.17 5.82
CA PRO A 53 4.07 -8.52 5.37
C PRO A 53 2.95 -9.50 5.73
N CYS A 54 2.36 -10.11 4.71
CA CYS A 54 1.31 -11.10 4.86
C CYS A 54 1.23 -11.97 3.59
N GLY A 55 0.35 -12.97 3.55
CA GLY A 55 0.23 -13.86 2.38
C GLY A 55 0.10 -13.13 1.03
N PRO A 56 -0.77 -12.10 0.91
CA PRO A 56 -0.88 -11.32 -0.32
C PRO A 56 0.28 -10.38 -0.65
N SER A 57 1.14 -10.03 0.32
CA SER A 57 2.12 -8.93 0.14
C SER A 57 3.15 -9.18 -0.95
N GLY A 58 3.49 -10.45 -1.22
CA GLY A 58 4.43 -10.82 -2.27
C GLY A 58 3.92 -10.43 -3.66
N TRP A 59 2.75 -10.96 -4.06
CA TRP A 59 2.22 -10.68 -5.40
C TRP A 59 1.72 -9.24 -5.55
N SER A 60 1.25 -8.59 -4.48
CA SER A 60 0.86 -7.18 -4.54
C SER A 60 2.08 -6.26 -4.71
N SER A 61 3.23 -6.61 -4.13
CA SER A 61 4.50 -5.89 -4.36
C SER A 61 4.99 -6.03 -5.79
N ASP A 62 4.95 -7.24 -6.35
CA ASP A 62 5.31 -7.47 -7.76
C ASP A 62 4.43 -6.69 -8.72
N MET A 63 3.12 -6.62 -8.43
CA MET A 63 2.18 -5.83 -9.21
C MET A 63 2.51 -4.34 -9.10
N ALA A 64 2.76 -3.83 -7.89
CA ALA A 64 3.12 -2.43 -7.70
C ALA A 64 4.36 -2.04 -8.53
N LEU A 65 5.40 -2.88 -8.53
CA LEU A 65 6.60 -2.67 -9.36
C LEU A 65 6.28 -2.60 -10.85
N LYS A 66 5.41 -3.49 -11.35
CA LYS A 66 4.96 -3.48 -12.75
C LYS A 66 4.22 -2.20 -13.14
N HIS A 67 3.54 -1.56 -12.19
CA HIS A 67 2.87 -0.28 -12.37
C HIS A 67 3.76 0.94 -12.09
N GLY A 68 5.07 0.74 -11.89
CA GLY A 68 6.02 1.83 -11.63
C GLY A 68 5.92 2.42 -10.22
N LEU A 69 5.19 1.77 -9.31
CA LEU A 69 5.11 2.16 -7.90
C LEU A 69 6.34 1.62 -7.16
N LYS A 70 6.76 2.34 -6.11
CA LYS A 70 7.75 1.84 -5.16
C LYS A 70 7.05 1.09 -4.00
N PRO A 71 7.15 -0.24 -3.89
CA PRO A 71 6.62 -0.96 -2.74
C PRO A 71 7.55 -0.88 -1.54
N ILE A 72 6.97 -0.74 -0.35
CA ILE A 72 7.64 -0.93 0.94
C ILE A 72 6.78 -1.90 1.75
N VAL A 73 7.39 -3.01 2.15
CA VAL A 73 6.76 -3.99 3.04
C VAL A 73 7.29 -3.73 4.46
N CYS A 74 6.41 -3.30 5.36
CA CYS A 74 6.77 -2.83 6.70
C CYS A 74 6.56 -3.95 7.74
N SER A 75 7.65 -4.45 8.34
CA SER A 75 7.58 -5.45 9.40
C SER A 75 6.79 -4.97 10.63
N ILE A 76 5.91 -5.84 11.16
CA ILE A 76 5.23 -5.64 12.45
C ILE A 76 6.14 -5.85 13.66
N ASN A 77 7.31 -6.48 13.47
CA ASN A 77 8.24 -6.82 14.55
C ASN A 77 9.21 -5.69 14.90
N THR A 78 9.13 -4.58 14.18
CA THR A 78 9.87 -3.34 14.46
C THR A 78 8.85 -2.26 14.76
N GLU A 79 9.24 -1.19 15.46
CA GLU A 79 8.47 0.04 15.68
C GLU A 79 8.14 0.79 14.36
N ALA A 80 7.77 0.09 13.28
CA ALA A 80 7.58 0.60 11.93
C ALA A 80 6.39 1.57 11.78
N TRP A 81 5.59 1.73 12.84
CA TRP A 81 4.54 2.75 12.97
C TRP A 81 4.88 3.84 14.01
N GLY A 82 6.01 3.71 14.70
CA GLY A 82 6.57 4.72 15.61
C GLY A 82 7.60 5.62 14.91
N PRO A 83 7.94 6.80 15.50
CA PRO A 83 8.95 7.68 14.92
C PRO A 83 10.27 6.92 14.79
N GLY A 84 10.77 6.84 13.56
CA GLY A 84 11.74 5.82 13.16
C GLY A 84 13.02 5.79 14.00
N VAL A 85 13.42 4.57 14.35
CA VAL A 85 14.81 4.26 14.70
C VAL A 85 15.58 4.02 13.40
N THR A 86 16.45 4.96 13.09
CA THR A 86 17.55 4.79 12.14
C THR A 86 18.60 3.87 12.75
N GLU A 87 18.88 2.74 12.10
CA GLU A 87 20.18 2.06 12.21
C GLU A 87 21.12 2.54 11.11
#